data_AF-A0A0S8I0L0-F1
#
_entry.id   AF-A0A0S8I0L0-F1
#
_cell.length_a   1.000
_cell.length_b   1.000
_cell.length_c   1.000
_cell.angle_alpha   90.00
_cell.angle_beta   90.00
_cell.angle_gamma   90.00
#
_symmetry.space_group_name_H-M   'P 1'
#
loop_
_entity.id
_entity.type
_entity.pdbx_description
1 polymer ?
#
loop_
_entity_poly.entity_id
_entity_poly.type
_entity_poly.pdbx_seq_one_letter_code
_entity_poly.pdbx_strand_id
1 'polypeptide(L)'
;MDDPCDHETLKVLLVDTILQKDGNIYIYKIENSDIVFHLDIKQTGITCIIYDLSLSGSFFRKDKEEQISYYQRLISQVSFHASRIMDSLEIPNGNDFDINRDIVFEIVYDMGKSAVLICKVGKGKIEWGI
;
A
#
# COMPACT_ATOMS: atom_id res chain seq x y z
N MET A 1 2.54 -25.79 -8.59
CA MET A 1 2.13 -24.40 -8.85
C MET A 1 2.81 -23.62 -7.76
N ASP A 2 4.02 -23.18 -8.09
CA ASP A 2 4.90 -22.46 -7.18
C ASP A 2 4.40 -21.03 -7.07
N ASP A 3 4.03 -20.64 -5.86
CA ASP A 3 3.64 -19.29 -5.47
C ASP A 3 4.94 -18.50 -5.21
N PRO A 4 5.33 -17.52 -6.05
CA PRO A 4 6.64 -16.90 -5.96
C PRO A 4 6.66 -15.75 -4.94
N CYS A 5 5.87 -15.85 -3.86
CA CYS A 5 5.98 -14.96 -2.72
C CYS A 5 6.83 -15.61 -1.63
N ASP A 6 8.02 -16.08 -2.02
CA ASP A 6 9.01 -16.59 -1.08
C ASP A 6 9.44 -15.44 -0.16
N HIS A 7 9.21 -15.64 1.15
CA HIS A 7 9.52 -14.74 2.26
C HIS A 7 10.96 -14.18 2.26
N GLU A 8 11.88 -14.76 1.49
CA GLU A 8 13.22 -14.22 1.27
C GLU A 8 13.24 -12.94 0.43
N THR A 9 12.26 -12.71 -0.44
CA THR A 9 12.17 -11.48 -1.27
C THR A 9 11.82 -10.26 -0.42
N LEU A 10 11.04 -10.44 0.65
CA LEU A 10 10.66 -9.37 1.60
C LEU A 10 11.83 -8.92 2.50
N LYS A 11 12.92 -9.70 2.60
CA LYS A 11 14.11 -9.33 3.39
C LYS A 11 15.04 -8.33 2.70
N VAL A 12 14.83 -8.00 1.42
CA VAL A 12 15.75 -7.17 0.63
C VAL A 12 15.45 -5.66 0.70
N LEU A 13 14.34 -5.20 1.28
CA LEU A 13 13.95 -3.78 1.21
C LEU A 13 14.24 -3.01 2.50
N LEU A 14 15.52 -2.98 2.87
CA LEU A 14 16.12 -1.83 3.52
C LEU A 14 16.86 -1.04 2.44
N VAL A 15 16.17 -0.02 1.91
CA VAL A 15 16.72 1.12 1.14
C VAL A 15 17.10 0.83 -0.34
N ASP A 16 16.59 1.72 -1.21
CA ASP A 16 17.15 2.17 -2.50
C ASP A 16 17.04 1.42 -3.84
N THR A 17 16.28 0.34 -4.04
CA THR A 17 16.14 -0.17 -5.43
C THR A 17 14.82 -0.87 -5.76
N ILE A 18 14.26 -0.46 -6.89
CA ILE A 18 13.11 -1.06 -7.57
C ILE A 18 13.59 -1.65 -8.88
N LEU A 19 13.36 -2.94 -9.07
CA LEU A 19 13.55 -3.61 -10.36
C LEU A 19 12.21 -3.64 -11.08
N GLN A 20 12.18 -3.03 -12.25
CA GLN A 20 11.00 -2.78 -13.04
C GLN A 20 11.02 -3.62 -14.33
N LYS A 21 9.88 -4.23 -14.70
CA LYS A 21 9.61 -4.67 -16.07
C LYS A 21 8.10 -4.66 -16.32
N ASP A 22 7.64 -3.93 -17.35
CA ASP A 22 6.28 -4.00 -17.92
C ASP A 22 5.10 -3.94 -16.90
N GLY A 23 5.19 -3.10 -15.86
CA GLY A 23 4.23 -3.10 -14.74
C GLY A 23 4.95 -2.73 -13.46
N ASN A 24 5.03 -1.43 -13.22
CA ASN A 24 6.08 -0.85 -12.41
C ASN A 24 5.70 -0.93 -10.92
N ILE A 25 6.36 -1.80 -10.16
CA ILE A 25 6.13 -1.97 -8.73
C ILE A 25 7.21 -1.24 -7.95
N TYR A 26 6.83 -0.24 -7.17
CA TYR A 26 7.75 0.53 -6.35
C TYR A 26 7.53 0.23 -4.88
N ILE A 27 8.48 -0.39 -4.17
CA ILE A 27 8.32 -0.78 -2.75
C ILE A 27 9.04 0.20 -1.83
N TYR A 28 8.34 0.66 -0.80
CA TYR A 28 8.82 1.65 0.16
C TYR A 28 8.49 1.26 1.58
N LYS A 29 9.44 1.49 2.48
CA LYS A 29 9.23 1.40 3.92
C LYS A 29 9.25 2.80 4.50
N ILE A 30 8.24 3.14 5.30
CA ILE A 30 8.22 4.41 6.02
C ILE A 30 9.17 4.30 7.21
N GLU A 31 10.18 5.17 7.27
CA GLU A 31 11.20 5.16 8.33
C GLU A 31 10.56 5.25 9.73
N ASN A 32 11.12 4.50 10.67
CA ASN A 32 10.65 4.42 12.07
C ASN A 32 9.18 3.97 12.21
N SER A 33 8.66 3.26 11.22
CA SER A 33 7.32 2.66 11.27
C SER A 33 7.36 1.19 10.84
N ASP A 34 6.33 0.47 11.26
CA ASP A 34 6.02 -0.89 10.84
C ASP A 34 5.17 -0.92 9.56
N ILE A 35 5.19 0.17 8.78
CA ILE A 35 4.43 0.32 7.55
C ILE A 35 5.38 0.15 6.36
N VAL A 36 5.02 -0.81 5.50
CA VAL A 36 5.62 -0.99 4.18
C VAL A 36 4.50 -0.80 3.16
N PHE A 37 4.74 -0.11 2.06
CA PHE A 37 3.77 -0.04 0.98
C PHE A 37 4.45 -0.19 -0.37
N HIS A 38 3.70 -0.59 -1.38
CA HIS A 38 4.19 -0.52 -2.75
C HIS A 38 3.17 0.10 -3.70
N LEU A 39 3.69 0.80 -4.71
CA LEU A 39 2.90 1.39 -5.79
C LEU A 39 3.02 0.49 -7.02
N ASP A 40 1.91 -0.10 -7.44
CA ASP A 40 1.77 -0.78 -8.71
C ASP A 40 1.18 0.18 -9.74
N ILE A 41 2.00 0.59 -10.70
CA ILE A 41 1.66 1.59 -11.71
C ILE A 41 1.47 0.89 -13.04
N LYS A 42 0.20 0.79 -13.46
CA LYS A 42 -0.24 0.20 -14.71
C LYS A 42 -0.91 1.24 -15.59
N GLN A 43 -0.99 0.97 -16.89
CA GLN A 43 -1.75 1.83 -17.82
C GLN A 43 -3.23 1.96 -17.41
N THR A 44 -3.77 0.95 -16.74
CA THR A 44 -5.17 0.90 -16.29
C THR A 44 -5.43 1.63 -14.97
N GLY A 45 -4.38 2.09 -14.28
CA GLY A 45 -4.49 2.79 -12.99
C GLY A 45 -3.34 2.49 -12.03
N ILE A 46 -3.37 3.17 -10.89
CA ILE A 46 -2.36 3.05 -9.83
C ILE A 46 -3.00 2.40 -8.62
N THR A 47 -2.34 1.37 -8.09
CA THR A 47 -2.73 0.71 -6.84
C THR A 47 -1.61 0.87 -5.82
N CYS A 48 -1.94 1.27 -4.61
CA CYS A 48 -1.02 1.34 -3.49
C CYS A 48 -1.36 0.24 -2.49
N ILE A 49 -0.52 -0.78 -2.36
CA ILE A 49 -0.71 -1.85 -1.40
C ILE A 49 0.05 -1.52 -0.14
N ILE A 50 -0.65 -1.38 0.99
CA ILE A 50 -0.10 -1.04 2.30
C ILE A 50 -0.09 -2.29 3.17
N TYR A 51 1.11 -2.69 3.58
CA TYR A 51 1.38 -3.73 4.57
C TYR A 51 1.60 -3.06 5.91
N ASP A 52 0.67 -3.30 6.83
CA ASP A 52 0.81 -2.85 8.20
C ASP A 52 1.26 -4.00 9.09
N LEU A 53 2.54 -3.98 9.46
CA LEU A 53 3.20 -5.02 10.25
C LEU A 53 2.94 -4.82 11.76
N SER A 54 2.34 -3.69 12.16
CA SER A 54 2.02 -3.40 13.57
C SER A 54 0.68 -3.95 14.01
N LEU A 55 -0.19 -4.31 13.06
CA LEU A 55 -1.51 -4.84 13.37
C LEU A 55 -1.36 -6.13 14.19
N SER A 56 -2.21 -6.27 15.19
CA SER A 56 -2.28 -7.48 16.00
C SER A 56 -3.72 -7.93 16.10
N GLY A 57 -3.94 -9.18 16.54
CA GLY A 57 -5.28 -9.75 16.69
C GLY A 57 -6.25 -8.92 17.55
N SER A 58 -5.75 -8.04 18.43
CA SER A 58 -6.57 -7.13 19.24
C SER A 58 -7.16 -5.97 18.44
N PHE A 59 -6.49 -5.55 17.35
CA PHE A 59 -6.97 -4.49 16.48
C PHE A 59 -8.28 -4.88 15.79
N PHE A 60 -8.39 -6.12 15.33
CA PHE A 60 -9.60 -6.65 14.70
C PHE A 60 -10.79 -6.79 15.66
N ARG A 61 -10.59 -6.58 16.97
CA ARG A 61 -11.66 -6.57 17.98
C ARG A 61 -12.16 -5.16 18.31
N LYS A 62 -11.52 -4.12 17.78
CA LYS A 62 -11.99 -2.73 17.90
C LYS A 62 -13.29 -2.54 17.12
N ASP A 63 -14.08 -1.53 17.48
CA ASP A 63 -15.24 -1.16 16.68
C ASP A 63 -14.83 -0.65 15.28
N LYS A 64 -15.79 -0.66 14.35
CA LYS A 64 -15.53 -0.31 12.96
C LYS A 64 -15.12 1.15 12.77
N GLU A 65 -15.57 2.07 13.63
CA GLU A 65 -15.23 3.50 13.51
C GLU A 65 -13.77 3.76 13.89
N GLU A 66 -13.29 3.11 14.94
CA GLU A 66 -11.87 3.13 15.31
C GLU A 66 -10.99 2.55 14.20
N GLN A 67 -11.41 1.43 13.60
CA GLN A 67 -10.67 0.81 12.49
C GLN A 67 -10.64 1.73 11.26
N ILE A 68 -11.78 2.32 10.89
CA ILE A 68 -11.86 3.27 9.76
C ILE A 68 -10.95 4.49 10.02
N SER A 69 -11.02 5.07 11.21
CA SER A 69 -10.21 6.23 11.59
C SER A 69 -8.72 5.92 11.54
N TYR A 70 -8.34 4.70 11.94
CA TYR A 70 -6.99 4.20 11.80
C TYR A 70 -6.54 4.12 10.34
N TYR A 71 -7.32 3.46 9.49
CA TYR A 71 -7.00 3.30 8.07
C TYR A 71 -6.95 4.63 7.31
N GLN A 72 -7.81 5.59 7.64
CA GLN A 72 -7.76 6.92 7.05
C GLN A 72 -6.45 7.66 7.41
N ARG A 73 -5.96 7.52 8.65
CA ARG A 73 -4.66 8.08 9.05
C ARG A 73 -3.51 7.39 8.34
N LEU A 74 -3.57 6.06 8.23
CA LEU A 74 -2.58 5.25 7.52
C LEU A 74 -2.49 5.67 6.05
N ILE A 75 -3.64 5.76 5.36
CA ILE A 75 -3.71 6.24 3.97
C ILE A 75 -3.16 7.66 3.87
N SER A 76 -3.51 8.58 4.77
CA SER A 76 -2.98 9.95 4.72
C SER A 76 -1.45 10.00 4.81
N GLN A 77 -0.85 9.17 5.66
CA GLN A 77 0.61 9.05 5.77
C GLN A 77 1.22 8.49 4.48
N VAL A 78 0.67 7.38 3.98
CA VAL A 78 1.17 6.74 2.75
C VAL A 78 0.98 7.65 1.53
N SER A 79 -0.14 8.34 1.41
CA SER A 79 -0.42 9.29 0.33
C SER A 79 0.67 10.35 0.25
N PHE A 80 1.11 10.92 1.38
CA PHE A 80 2.20 11.90 1.40
C PHE A 80 3.51 11.32 0.81
N HIS A 81 3.87 10.09 1.18
CA HIS A 81 5.05 9.44 0.63
C HIS A 81 4.87 9.10 -0.85
N ALA A 82 3.71 8.57 -1.23
CA ALA A 82 3.37 8.24 -2.62
C ALA A 82 3.44 9.49 -3.52
N SER A 83 2.96 10.66 -3.08
CA SER A 83 3.11 11.93 -3.82
C SER A 83 4.56 12.21 -4.16
N ARG A 84 5.45 12.17 -3.15
CA ARG A 84 6.87 12.46 -3.34
C ARG A 84 7.54 11.49 -4.30
N ILE A 85 7.12 10.23 -4.27
CA ILE A 85 7.62 9.19 -5.19
C ILE A 85 7.17 9.49 -6.61
N MET A 86 5.86 9.71 -6.82
CA MET A 86 5.30 10.02 -8.14
C MET A 86 5.96 11.26 -8.76
N ASP A 87 6.18 12.30 -7.95
CA ASP A 87 6.91 13.51 -8.36
C ASP A 87 8.35 13.20 -8.78
N SER A 88 9.07 12.35 -8.02
CA SER A 88 10.46 11.97 -8.32
C SER A 88 10.62 11.11 -9.57
N LEU A 89 9.56 10.38 -9.95
CA LEU A 89 9.56 9.49 -11.11
C LEU A 89 9.15 10.21 -12.40
N GLU A 90 8.84 11.51 -12.33
CA GLU A 90 8.32 12.31 -13.45
C GLU A 90 7.14 11.62 -14.16
N ILE A 91 6.38 10.80 -13.43
CA ILE A 91 5.22 10.13 -14.02
C ILE A 91 4.28 11.25 -14.45
N PRO A 92 3.90 11.33 -15.74
CA PRO A 92 3.07 12.39 -16.26
C PRO A 92 1.65 12.22 -15.70
N ASN A 93 1.52 12.66 -14.48
CA ASN A 93 0.29 13.02 -13.83
C ASN A 93 -0.22 14.20 -14.67
N GLY A 94 -1.17 13.96 -15.57
CA GLY A 94 -1.88 15.07 -16.21
C GLY A 94 -2.34 16.06 -15.14
N ASN A 95 -2.54 17.32 -15.49
CA ASN A 95 -2.87 18.42 -14.56
C ASN A 95 -4.09 18.17 -13.62
N ASP A 96 -4.77 17.04 -13.73
CA ASP A 96 -5.92 16.62 -12.93
C ASP A 96 -5.61 15.41 -12.01
N PHE A 97 -4.40 14.87 -11.91
CA PHE A 97 -4.16 13.70 -11.04
C PHE A 97 -4.25 14.06 -9.55
N ASP A 98 -5.11 13.37 -8.82
CA ASP A 98 -5.26 13.46 -7.36
C ASP A 98 -5.10 12.07 -6.73
N ILE A 99 -4.09 11.92 -5.87
CA ILE A 99 -3.76 10.66 -5.19
C ILE A 99 -4.94 10.08 -4.42
N ASN A 100 -5.75 10.90 -3.77
CA ASN A 100 -6.86 10.42 -2.96
C ASN A 100 -8.04 9.98 -3.83
N ARG A 101 -8.07 10.40 -5.10
CA ARG A 101 -9.13 10.07 -6.06
C ARG A 101 -8.72 8.93 -7.00
N ASP A 102 -7.47 8.95 -7.45
CA ASP A 102 -6.98 8.20 -8.60
C ASP A 102 -6.14 6.97 -8.19
N ILE A 103 -5.70 6.90 -6.93
CA ILE A 103 -5.06 5.69 -6.36
C ILE A 103 -6.09 4.84 -5.62
N VAL A 104 -6.04 3.53 -5.86
CA VAL A 104 -6.72 2.55 -5.02
C VAL A 104 -5.75 2.09 -3.95
N PHE A 105 -6.08 2.32 -2.68
CA PHE A 105 -5.32 1.83 -1.54
C PHE A 105 -5.83 0.47 -1.11
N GLU A 106 -4.98 -0.55 -1.12
CA GLU A 106 -5.27 -1.86 -0.58
C GLU A 106 -4.56 -2.03 0.75
N ILE A 107 -5.31 -2.18 1.84
CA ILE A 107 -4.74 -2.38 3.17
C ILE A 107 -4.69 -3.86 3.44
N VAL A 108 -3.49 -4.36 3.68
CA VAL A 108 -3.19 -5.77 3.81
C VAL A 108 -2.54 -6.02 5.16
N TYR A 109 -3.03 -7.06 5.84
CA TYR A 109 -2.43 -7.56 7.06
C TYR A 109 -1.48 -8.72 6.73
N ASP A 110 -0.21 -8.57 7.09
CA ASP A 110 0.77 -9.65 6.96
C ASP A 110 0.69 -10.57 8.19
N MET A 111 0.26 -11.82 7.99
CA MET A 111 0.23 -12.85 9.04
C MET A 111 1.54 -13.63 9.13
N GLY A 112 2.63 -13.15 8.53
CA GLY A 112 3.95 -13.75 8.54
C GLY A 112 4.12 -14.98 7.64
N LYS A 113 3.03 -15.52 7.05
CA LYS A 113 3.05 -16.57 6.00
C LYS A 113 2.12 -16.27 4.83
N SER A 114 1.20 -15.34 5.01
CA SER A 114 0.19 -14.97 4.03
C SER A 114 -0.26 -13.54 4.30
N ALA A 115 -0.53 -12.79 3.24
CA ALA A 115 -1.07 -11.45 3.33
C ALA A 115 -2.59 -11.52 3.13
N VAL A 116 -3.36 -10.85 4.00
CA VAL A 116 -4.83 -10.83 3.96
C VAL A 116 -5.30 -9.43 3.64
N LEU A 117 -6.06 -9.29 2.55
CA LEU A 117 -6.70 -8.03 2.22
C LEU A 117 -7.77 -7.70 3.28
N ILE A 118 -7.59 -6.58 3.97
CA ILE A 118 -8.55 -6.10 4.96
C ILE A 118 -9.59 -5.21 4.30
N CYS A 119 -9.14 -4.24 3.50
CA CYS A 119 -10.04 -3.37 2.75
C CYS A 119 -9.34 -2.71 1.57
N LYS A 120 -10.14 -2.26 0.61
CA LYS A 120 -9.76 -1.36 -0.47
C LYS A 120 -10.41 -0.01 -0.26
N VAL A 121 -9.64 1.06 -0.42
CA VAL A 121 -10.13 2.43 -0.32
C VAL A 121 -9.80 3.14 -1.62
N GLY A 122 -10.82 3.58 -2.34
CA GLY A 122 -10.66 4.28 -3.61
C GLY A 122 -11.99 4.75 -4.17
N LYS A 123 -11.96 5.76 -5.06
CA LYS A 123 -13.16 6.33 -5.70
C LYS A 123 -14.28 6.72 -4.71
N GLY A 124 -13.89 7.23 -3.54
CA GLY A 124 -14.83 7.67 -2.50
C GLY A 124 -15.58 6.55 -1.76
N LYS A 125 -15.14 5.29 -1.88
CA LYS A 125 -15.72 4.15 -1.17
C LYS A 125 -14.66 3.30 -0.47
N ILE A 126 -15.10 2.59 0.58
CA ILE A 126 -14.33 1.55 1.27
C ILE A 126 -15.02 0.21 0.96
N GLU A 127 -14.27 -0.73 0.39
CA GLU A 127 -14.68 -2.11 0.15
C GLU A 127 -13.95 -3.02 1.13
N TRP A 128 -14.67 -3.73 1.99
CA TRP A 128 -14.06 -4.64 2.95
C TRP A 128 -13.67 -5.95 2.26
N GLY A 129 -12.45 -6.41 2.55
CA GLY A 129 -11.80 -7.55 1.89
C GLY A 129 -12.26 -8.91 2.40
N ILE A 130 -12.76 -9.00 3.64
CA ILE A 130 -13.34 -10.20 4.28
C ILE A 130 -14.33 -9.76 5.37
#